data_AF-A0A8S3RC99-F1
#
_entry.id   AF-A0A8S3RC99-F1
#
_cell.length_a   1.000
_cell.length_b   1.000
_cell.length_c   1.000
_cell.angle_alpha   90.00
_cell.angle_beta   90.00
_cell.angle_gamma   90.00
#
_symmetry.space_group_name_H-M   'P 1'
#
loop_
_entity.id
_entity.type
_entity.pdbx_description
1 polymer ?
#
loop_
_entity_poly.entity_id
_entity_poly.type
_entity_poly.pdbx_seq_one_letter_code
_entity_poly.pdbx_strand_id
1 'polypeptide(L)'
;MPQVKSKFIVSFTSQDEHYKAANLITSDGFKKWLSHPKERSGEISVTLQLERECSISYIDIGTHWCANIEIQVGRSDWPQGVDYETLAPTCIMMTPIDCNLARNCTSTRMFSSKDFKDHVASKTWDRIRIICRQPLKKDVQFGLSFLRIKTMDTITPSKDLSSVSTNQQKTIRSIQKHFFGKTKSW
;
A
#
# COMPACT_ATOMS: atom_id res chain seq x y z
N MET A 1 -8.93 16.40 3.67
CA MET A 1 -8.14 15.40 2.92
C MET A 1 -8.84 14.05 3.01
N PRO A 2 -9.39 13.53 1.90
CA PRO A 2 -9.96 12.19 1.87
C PRO A 2 -8.94 11.08 2.16
N GLN A 3 -9.39 10.00 2.79
CA GLN A 3 -8.59 8.79 2.99
C GLN A 3 -8.49 8.00 1.69
N VAL A 4 -7.29 7.55 1.36
CA VAL A 4 -7.01 6.62 0.26
C VAL A 4 -7.07 5.21 0.81
N LYS A 5 -7.90 4.36 0.20
CA LYS A 5 -7.99 2.96 0.57
C LYS A 5 -6.89 2.15 -0.12
N SER A 6 -6.41 1.13 0.58
CA SER A 6 -5.54 0.11 0.00
C SER A 6 -6.40 -0.97 -0.64
N LYS A 7 -6.04 -1.44 -1.83
CA LYS A 7 -6.75 -2.47 -2.57
C LYS A 7 -6.32 -3.87 -2.14
N PHE A 8 -5.01 -4.14 -2.11
CA PHE A 8 -4.42 -5.41 -1.68
C PHE A 8 -2.94 -5.27 -1.31
N ILE A 9 -2.38 -6.31 -0.69
CA ILE A 9 -0.94 -6.43 -0.43
C ILE A 9 -0.25 -6.97 -1.69
N VAL A 10 0.69 -6.21 -2.24
CA VAL A 10 1.52 -6.61 -3.39
C VAL A 10 2.58 -7.62 -2.96
N SER A 11 3.28 -7.32 -1.86
CA SER A 11 4.33 -8.18 -1.31
C SER A 11 4.59 -7.87 0.16
N PHE A 12 5.20 -8.81 0.86
CA PHE A 12 5.77 -8.63 2.20
C PHE A 12 6.98 -9.56 2.35
N THR A 13 7.90 -9.25 3.26
CA THR A 13 9.09 -10.09 3.51
C THR A 13 8.92 -11.07 4.68
N SER A 14 8.07 -10.74 5.65
CA SER A 14 7.81 -11.56 6.84
C SER A 14 6.43 -11.25 7.40
N GLN A 15 5.75 -12.25 7.97
CA GLN A 15 4.50 -12.04 8.66
C GLN A 15 4.23 -13.12 9.71
N ASP A 16 3.45 -12.76 10.73
CA ASP A 16 2.85 -13.68 11.69
C ASP A 16 1.62 -14.39 11.11
N GLU A 17 1.28 -15.57 11.66
CA GLU A 17 0.12 -16.36 11.24
C GLU A 17 -1.22 -15.69 11.56
N HIS A 18 -1.29 -14.90 12.64
CA HIS A 18 -2.47 -14.17 13.10
C HIS A 18 -2.41 -12.68 12.74
N TYR A 19 -1.22 -12.08 12.81
CA TYR A 19 -0.98 -10.67 12.49
C TYR A 19 -0.43 -10.49 11.07
N LYS A 20 -1.24 -10.87 10.07
CA LYS A 20 -0.88 -10.87 8.65
C LYS A 20 -0.81 -9.46 8.04
N ALA A 21 -0.03 -9.30 6.97
CA ALA A 21 0.08 -8.04 6.24
C ALA A 21 -1.28 -7.51 5.73
N ALA A 22 -2.18 -8.42 5.34
CA ALA A 22 -3.53 -8.09 4.87
C ALA A 22 -4.37 -7.30 5.88
N ASN A 23 -4.03 -7.34 7.17
CA ASN A 23 -4.69 -6.56 8.22
C ASN A 23 -4.54 -5.04 8.00
N LEU A 24 -3.52 -4.59 7.27
CA LEU A 24 -3.30 -3.18 6.97
C LEU A 24 -4.28 -2.61 5.93
N ILE A 25 -5.03 -3.45 5.22
CA ILE A 25 -5.99 -3.02 4.19
C ILE A 25 -7.18 -2.29 4.82
N THR A 26 -7.67 -2.75 5.97
CA THR A 26 -8.84 -2.14 6.63
C THR A 26 -8.50 -0.83 7.35
N SER A 27 -7.22 -0.61 7.68
CA SER A 27 -6.70 0.60 8.33
C SER A 27 -7.47 1.03 9.59
N ASP A 28 -8.12 0.10 10.28
CA ASP A 28 -9.05 0.38 11.38
C ASP A 28 -8.36 0.57 12.74
N GLY A 29 -7.07 0.25 12.85
CA GLY A 29 -6.29 0.37 14.09
C GLY A 29 -6.46 -0.80 15.05
N PHE A 30 -7.36 -1.73 14.78
CA PHE A 30 -7.62 -2.89 15.64
C PHE A 30 -6.79 -4.11 15.24
N LYS A 31 -6.40 -4.21 13.97
CA LYS A 31 -5.62 -5.34 13.45
C LYS A 31 -4.20 -4.92 13.06
N LYS A 32 -3.22 -5.61 13.63
CA LYS A 32 -1.79 -5.37 13.40
C LYS A 32 -1.25 -6.24 12.28
N TRP A 33 -0.15 -5.80 11.68
CA TRP A 33 0.78 -6.64 10.93
C TRP A 33 2.10 -6.73 11.70
N LEU A 34 2.54 -7.94 12.03
CA LEU A 34 3.78 -8.19 12.74
C LEU A 34 4.66 -9.17 11.96
N SER A 35 5.97 -9.10 12.17
CA SER A 35 6.94 -10.08 11.69
C SER A 35 6.60 -11.48 12.18
N HIS A 36 7.08 -12.50 11.46
CA HIS A 36 7.04 -13.87 11.95
C HIS A 36 7.79 -13.97 13.32
N PRO A 37 7.33 -14.78 14.30
CA PRO A 37 8.01 -14.91 15.60
C PRO A 37 9.47 -15.37 15.52
N LYS A 38 9.85 -16.04 14.43
CA LYS A 38 11.22 -16.50 14.13
C LYS A 38 12.03 -15.54 13.24
N GLU A 39 11.47 -14.39 12.88
CA GLU A 39 12.19 -13.36 12.11
C GLU A 39 13.36 -12.79 12.91
N ARG A 40 14.57 -12.77 12.35
CA ARG A 40 15.79 -12.30 13.02
C ARG A 40 16.61 -11.34 12.17
N SER A 41 16.18 -10.99 10.96
CA SER A 41 16.88 -10.03 10.09
C SER A 41 17.03 -8.66 10.79
N GLY A 42 16.00 -8.27 11.56
CA GLY A 42 15.84 -6.92 12.11
C GLY A 42 15.21 -5.95 11.12
N GLU A 43 14.72 -6.42 9.97
CA GLU A 43 14.03 -5.63 8.95
C GLU A 43 12.91 -6.43 8.28
N ILE A 44 11.72 -5.82 8.18
CA ILE A 44 10.62 -6.35 7.39
C ILE A 44 10.05 -5.24 6.50
N SER A 45 9.46 -5.61 5.36
CA SER A 45 8.75 -4.65 4.53
C SER A 45 7.42 -5.19 4.03
N VAL A 46 6.51 -4.28 3.74
CA VAL A 46 5.21 -4.54 3.09
C VAL A 46 5.01 -3.52 1.99
N THR A 47 4.52 -3.98 0.85
CA THR A 47 4.11 -3.15 -0.29
C THR A 47 2.62 -3.29 -0.50
N LEU A 48 1.90 -2.18 -0.52
CA LEU A 48 0.46 -2.12 -0.73
C LEU A 48 0.14 -1.45 -2.06
N GLN A 49 -0.86 -1.97 -2.76
CA GLN A 49 -1.47 -1.32 -3.91
C GLN A 49 -2.62 -0.44 -3.41
N LEU A 50 -2.63 0.82 -3.80
CA LEU A 50 -3.72 1.76 -3.55
C LEU A 50 -4.86 1.53 -4.55
N GLU A 51 -6.09 1.86 -4.17
CA GLU A 51 -7.25 1.73 -5.07
C GLU A 51 -7.12 2.57 -6.34
N ARG A 52 -6.38 3.68 -6.27
CA ARG A 52 -6.10 4.57 -7.38
C ARG A 52 -4.73 5.22 -7.22
N GLU A 53 -4.18 5.65 -8.34
CA GLU A 53 -3.07 6.59 -8.38
C GLU A 53 -3.51 7.93 -7.76
N CYS A 54 -2.69 8.49 -6.87
CA CYS A 54 -3.02 9.73 -6.17
C CYS A 54 -1.79 10.51 -5.68
N SER A 55 -1.97 11.81 -5.42
CA SER A 55 -0.97 12.60 -4.70
C SER A 55 -1.07 12.31 -3.18
N ILE A 56 0.01 11.84 -2.56
CA ILE A 56 0.00 11.51 -1.13
C ILE A 56 0.31 12.78 -0.33
N SER A 57 -0.64 13.21 0.49
CA SER A 57 -0.52 14.47 1.25
C SER A 57 -0.33 14.27 2.75
N TYR A 58 -0.74 13.12 3.26
CA TYR A 58 -0.62 12.80 4.68
C TYR A 58 -0.60 11.30 4.90
N ILE A 59 0.26 10.85 5.80
CA ILE A 59 0.34 9.46 6.24
C ILE A 59 0.36 9.43 7.76
N ASP A 60 -0.44 8.56 8.36
CA ASP A 60 -0.40 8.28 9.78
C ASP A 60 -0.09 6.80 10.00
N ILE A 61 0.95 6.52 10.79
CA ILE A 61 1.50 5.19 10.99
C ILE A 61 1.52 4.89 12.48
N GLY A 62 0.80 3.83 12.86
CA GLY A 62 0.97 3.18 14.16
C GLY A 62 1.99 2.07 14.04
N THR A 63 2.96 2.03 14.95
CA THR A 63 4.04 1.03 14.97
C THR A 63 3.93 0.08 16.16
N HIS A 64 4.62 -1.06 16.07
CA HIS A 64 4.81 -2.00 17.17
C HIS A 64 6.25 -2.50 17.16
N TRP A 65 6.99 -2.30 18.25
CA TRP A 65 8.41 -2.63 18.43
C TRP A 65 9.30 -2.20 17.26
N CYS A 66 8.95 -1.13 16.57
CA CYS A 66 9.67 -0.67 15.39
C CYS A 66 10.61 0.47 15.81
N ALA A 67 11.92 0.29 15.64
CA ALA A 67 12.91 1.32 15.98
C ALA A 67 13.02 2.40 14.91
N ASN A 68 12.91 2.02 13.64
CA ASN A 68 12.84 2.99 12.56
C ASN A 68 11.87 2.57 11.45
N ILE A 69 11.31 3.58 10.79
CA ILE A 69 10.41 3.42 9.65
C ILE A 69 10.93 4.19 8.45
N GLU A 70 10.77 3.59 7.29
CA GLU A 70 11.01 4.21 6.00
C GLU A 70 9.78 4.05 5.11
N ILE A 71 9.43 5.13 4.42
CA ILE A 71 8.26 5.21 3.55
C ILE A 71 8.76 5.42 2.13
N GLN A 72 8.48 4.47 1.25
CA GLN A 72 8.80 4.55 -0.16
C GLN A 72 7.51 4.46 -1.00
N VAL A 73 7.56 5.00 -2.21
CA VAL A 73 6.45 5.05 -3.15
C VAL A 73 6.91 4.63 -4.53
N GLY A 74 5.97 4.12 -5.32
CA GLY A 74 6.25 3.68 -6.68
C GLY A 74 4.96 3.59 -7.48
N ARG A 75 5.10 3.25 -8.75
CA ARG A 75 3.96 2.99 -9.63
C ARG A 75 3.86 1.53 -10.03
N SER A 76 2.64 1.06 -10.25
CA SER A 76 2.40 -0.31 -10.68
C SER A 76 2.77 -0.59 -12.13
N ASP A 77 2.83 0.46 -12.96
CA ASP A 77 3.21 0.41 -14.36
C ASP A 77 4.70 0.67 -14.61
N TRP A 78 5.50 0.85 -13.55
CA TRP A 78 6.94 0.97 -13.69
C TRP A 78 7.56 -0.34 -14.21
N PRO A 79 8.60 -0.24 -15.07
CA PRO A 79 9.37 -1.40 -15.48
C PRO A 79 9.90 -2.18 -14.27
N GLN A 80 10.04 -3.49 -14.44
CA GLN A 80 10.68 -4.32 -13.42
C GLN A 80 12.12 -3.85 -13.19
N GLY A 81 12.55 -3.85 -11.93
CA GLY A 81 13.89 -3.42 -11.52
C GLY A 81 14.03 -1.92 -11.25
N VAL A 82 12.98 -1.11 -11.45
CA VAL A 82 12.98 0.27 -10.97
C VAL A 82 12.76 0.29 -9.46
N ASP A 83 13.66 0.95 -8.75
CA ASP A 83 13.58 1.12 -7.30
C ASP A 83 12.46 2.08 -6.90
N TYR A 84 11.86 1.82 -5.74
CA TYR A 84 10.89 2.72 -5.15
C TYR A 84 11.57 4.02 -4.69
N GLU A 85 10.88 5.15 -4.84
CA GLU A 85 11.36 6.45 -4.40
C GLU A 85 11.05 6.66 -2.91
N THR A 86 12.04 7.08 -2.11
CA THR A 86 11.83 7.41 -0.69
C THR A 86 10.98 8.68 -0.55
N LEU A 87 9.75 8.55 -0.04
CA LEU A 87 8.82 9.67 0.15
C LEU A 87 9.22 10.54 1.35
N ALA A 88 9.57 9.94 2.48
CA ALA A 88 9.95 10.64 3.71
C ALA A 88 11.31 10.14 4.20
N PRO A 89 12.17 11.00 4.78
CA PRO A 89 13.38 10.55 5.46
C PRO A 89 13.09 9.48 6.52
N THR A 90 14.00 8.52 6.68
CA THR A 90 13.90 7.48 7.70
C THR A 90 13.70 8.12 9.07
N CYS A 91 12.71 7.61 9.80
CA CYS A 91 12.34 8.15 11.09
C CYS A 91 12.67 7.18 12.22
N ILE A 92 13.26 7.72 13.28
CA ILE A 92 13.44 7.02 14.55
C ILE A 92 12.13 7.06 15.33
N MET A 93 11.64 5.88 15.69
CA MET A 93 10.40 5.66 16.44
C MET A 93 10.66 5.18 17.86
N MET A 94 11.80 4.54 18.12
CA MET A 94 12.26 4.13 19.45
C MET A 94 13.75 4.43 19.60
N THR A 95 14.15 4.95 20.76
CA THR A 95 15.56 5.09 21.12
C THR A 95 16.16 3.77 21.61
N PRO A 96 17.49 3.62 21.70
CA PRO A 96 18.10 2.45 22.32
C PRO A 96 17.69 2.23 23.78
N ILE A 97 17.47 3.31 24.53
CA ILE A 97 17.01 3.23 25.91
C ILE A 97 15.56 2.72 25.96
N ASP A 98 14.68 3.23 25.11
CA ASP A 98 13.29 2.74 25.00
C ASP A 98 13.26 1.25 24.68
N CYS A 99 14.08 0.82 23.71
CA CYS A 99 14.16 -0.56 23.29
C CYS A 99 14.66 -1.49 24.40
N ASN A 100 15.70 -1.10 25.13
CA ASN A 100 16.26 -1.89 26.23
C ASN A 100 15.26 -2.02 27.39
N LEU A 101 14.57 -0.92 27.73
CA LEU A 101 13.61 -0.86 28.84
C LEU A 101 12.19 -1.30 28.47
N ALA A 102 11.96 -1.75 27.22
CA ALA A 102 10.65 -2.10 26.70
C ALA A 102 9.58 -0.99 26.91
N ARG A 103 9.97 0.26 26.67
CA ARG A 103 9.09 1.43 26.75
C ARG A 103 8.71 1.88 25.36
N ASN A 104 7.55 2.52 25.24
CA ASN A 104 7.07 3.10 23.99
C ASN A 104 7.08 2.10 22.81
N CYS A 105 6.85 0.81 23.11
CA CYS A 105 6.85 -0.25 22.11
C CYS A 105 5.74 -0.07 21.07
N THR A 106 4.74 0.77 21.35
CA THR A 106 3.78 1.23 20.35
C THR A 106 3.86 2.74 20.26
N SER A 107 4.06 3.25 19.05
CA SER A 107 4.14 4.69 18.80
C SER A 107 3.42 5.04 17.51
N THR A 108 2.79 6.21 17.48
CA THR A 108 2.10 6.74 16.31
C THR A 108 2.86 7.95 15.78
N ARG A 109 3.12 7.99 14.47
CA ARG A 109 3.72 9.13 13.81
C ARG A 109 2.92 9.57 12.60
N MET A 110 2.69 10.87 12.57
CA MET A 110 2.02 11.58 11.48
C MET A 110 3.07 12.23 10.58
N PHE A 111 2.91 12.06 9.29
CA PHE A 111 3.69 12.69 8.24
C PHE A 111 2.76 13.55 7.40
N SER A 112 3.13 14.81 7.18
CA SER A 112 2.44 15.69 6.23
C SER A 112 3.39 16.13 5.12
N SER A 113 2.91 16.98 4.22
CA SER A 113 3.70 17.52 3.11
C SER A 113 5.06 18.09 3.55
N LYS A 114 5.19 18.61 4.78
CA LYS A 114 6.46 19.13 5.33
C LYS A 114 7.54 18.07 5.59
N ASP A 115 7.12 16.81 5.74
CA ASP A 115 7.98 15.68 6.06
C ASP A 115 8.38 14.90 4.80
N PHE A 116 7.78 15.23 3.65
CA PHE A 116 8.00 14.56 2.39
C PHE A 116 9.06 15.25 1.54
N LYS A 117 9.75 14.49 0.69
CA LYS A 117 10.66 15.04 -0.32
C LYS A 117 9.85 15.67 -1.44
N ASP A 118 10.03 16.97 -1.67
CA ASP A 118 9.22 17.76 -2.62
C ASP A 118 9.12 17.14 -4.02
N HIS A 119 10.24 16.67 -4.59
CA HIS A 119 10.27 16.07 -5.93
C HIS A 119 9.55 14.72 -6.03
N VAL A 120 9.34 14.04 -4.90
CA VAL A 120 8.58 12.78 -4.82
C VAL A 120 7.11 13.09 -4.55
N ALA A 121 6.84 14.03 -3.63
CA ALA A 121 5.48 14.41 -3.24
C ALA A 121 4.70 15.16 -4.35
N SER A 122 5.40 15.77 -5.31
CA SER A 122 4.78 16.43 -6.48
C SER A 122 4.25 15.46 -7.53
N LYS A 123 4.60 14.18 -7.44
CA LYS A 123 4.16 13.10 -8.34
C LYS A 123 2.97 12.35 -7.73
N THR A 124 2.38 11.48 -8.55
CA THR A 124 1.27 10.61 -8.18
C THR A 124 1.71 9.15 -8.08
N TRP A 125 1.14 8.45 -7.11
CA TRP A 125 1.58 7.11 -6.69
C TRP A 125 0.38 6.19 -6.49
N ASP A 126 0.52 4.94 -6.88
CA ASP A 126 -0.47 3.88 -6.63
C ASP A 126 0.11 2.71 -5.83
N ARG A 127 1.42 2.74 -5.52
CA ARG A 127 2.05 1.80 -4.60
C ARG A 127 2.77 2.53 -3.48
N ILE A 128 2.63 1.99 -2.28
CA ILE A 128 3.37 2.42 -1.09
C ILE A 128 4.08 1.21 -0.49
N ARG A 129 5.35 1.39 -0.13
CA ARG A 129 6.15 0.40 0.59
C ARG A 129 6.54 0.98 1.93
N ILE A 130 6.26 0.24 2.99
CA ILE A 130 6.73 0.56 4.34
C ILE A 130 7.80 -0.45 4.73
N ILE A 131 8.94 0.06 5.17
CA ILE A 131 10.02 -0.75 5.72
C ILE A 131 10.09 -0.45 7.21
N CYS A 132 9.97 -1.50 8.02
CA CYS A 132 10.10 -1.46 9.46
C CYS A 132 11.44 -2.08 9.84
N ARG A 133 12.17 -1.48 10.78
CA ARG A 133 13.40 -2.09 11.30
C ARG A 133 13.42 -2.09 12.82
N GLN A 134 13.95 -3.17 13.37
CA GLN A 134 14.26 -3.34 14.78
C GLN A 134 15.66 -3.99 14.92
N PRO A 135 16.74 -3.23 14.68
CA PRO A 135 18.10 -3.76 14.75
C PRO A 135 18.59 -3.97 16.18
N LEU A 136 17.96 -3.32 17.17
CA LEU A 136 18.44 -3.27 18.56
C LEU A 136 17.96 -4.48 19.37
N LYS A 137 16.82 -5.07 19.00
CA LYS A 137 16.23 -6.22 19.68
C LYS A 137 15.58 -7.17 18.69
N LYS A 138 16.39 -8.05 18.09
CA LYS A 138 15.97 -8.93 16.98
C LYS A 138 15.12 -10.14 17.40
N ASP A 139 14.96 -10.36 18.70
CA ASP A 139 14.19 -11.46 19.29
C ASP A 139 12.71 -11.12 19.56
N VAL A 140 12.29 -9.87 19.32
CA VAL A 140 10.88 -9.47 19.44
C VAL A 140 10.17 -9.42 18.09
N GLN A 141 8.84 -9.60 18.12
CA GLN A 141 8.01 -9.31 16.96
C GLN A 141 7.80 -7.80 16.79
N PHE A 142 7.95 -7.31 15.57
CA PHE A 142 7.81 -5.90 15.24
C PHE A 142 7.05 -5.70 13.93
N GLY A 143 6.54 -4.50 13.71
CA GLY A 143 5.77 -4.16 12.52
C GLY A 143 4.87 -2.94 12.72
N LEU A 144 3.67 -3.01 12.16
CA LEU A 144 2.71 -1.91 12.12
C LEU A 144 1.43 -2.26 12.86
N SER A 145 0.92 -1.31 13.63
CA SER A 145 -0.41 -1.36 14.22
C SER A 145 -1.49 -0.86 13.25
N PHE A 146 -1.17 0.16 12.43
CA PHE A 146 -2.01 0.61 11.32
C PHE A 146 -1.23 1.47 10.33
N LEU A 147 -1.79 1.64 9.13
CA LEU A 147 -1.33 2.57 8.11
C LEU A 147 -2.55 3.31 7.53
N ARG A 148 -2.57 4.63 7.63
CA ARG A 148 -3.62 5.50 7.06
C ARG A 148 -3.01 6.50 6.10
N ILE A 149 -3.54 6.55 4.88
CA ILE A 149 -3.02 7.42 3.81
C ILE A 149 -4.14 8.37 3.42
N LYS A 150 -3.81 9.64 3.22
CA LYS A 150 -4.74 10.66 2.74
C LYS A 150 -4.13 11.39 1.55
N THR A 151 -5.02 11.87 0.69
CA THR A 151 -4.69 12.62 -0.52
C THR A 151 -5.38 13.98 -0.51
N MET A 152 -4.86 14.92 -1.29
CA MET A 152 -5.53 16.18 -1.62
C MET A 152 -6.43 16.06 -2.84
N ASP A 153 -6.26 15.01 -3.64
CA ASP A 153 -7.06 14.81 -4.85
C ASP A 153 -8.54 14.71 -4.47
N THR A 154 -9.37 15.50 -5.12
CA THR A 154 -10.82 15.38 -5.00
C THR A 154 -11.23 13.96 -5.34
N ILE A 155 -12.03 13.32 -4.48
CA ILE A 155 -12.64 12.03 -4.81
C ILE A 155 -13.63 12.32 -5.94
N THR A 156 -13.16 12.22 -7.19
CA THR A 156 -14.06 12.04 -8.30
C THR A 156 -14.44 10.57 -8.23
N PRO A 157 -15.71 10.19 -7.97
CA PRO A 157 -16.10 8.79 -8.03
C PRO A 157 -15.72 8.30 -9.42
N SER A 158 -14.82 7.31 -9.47
CA SER A 158 -14.45 6.65 -10.71
C SER A 158 -15.74 6.19 -11.36
N LYS A 159 -16.12 6.84 -12.47
CA LYS A 159 -17.06 6.23 -13.39
C LYS A 159 -16.43 4.91 -13.78
N ASP A 160 -16.99 3.81 -13.30
CA ASP A 160 -16.76 2.51 -13.90
C ASP A 160 -16.84 2.73 -15.41
N LEU A 161 -15.77 2.39 -16.13
CA LEU A 161 -15.74 2.31 -17.57
C LEU A 161 -16.62 1.11 -17.98
N SER A 162 -17.93 1.28 -17.79
CA SER A 162 -19.00 0.50 -18.41
C SER A 162 -19.63 1.25 -19.58
N SER A 163 -18.92 2.22 -20.18
CA SER A 163 -19.25 2.71 -21.51
C SER A 163 -18.51 1.88 -22.55
N VAL A 164 -18.90 0.60 -22.69
CA VAL A 164 -18.73 -0.08 -23.97
C VAL A 164 -19.58 0.70 -24.96
N SER A 165 -18.88 1.44 -25.82
CA SER A 165 -19.44 2.24 -26.89
C SER A 165 -20.35 1.38 -27.76
N THR A 166 -21.55 1.89 -28.00
CA THR A 166 -22.70 1.32 -28.72
C THR A 166 -22.42 0.94 -30.20
N ASN A 167 -21.15 0.94 -30.64
CA ASN A 167 -20.76 0.56 -32.00
C ASN A 167 -20.42 -0.92 -32.19
N GLN A 168 -20.17 -1.71 -31.13
CA GLN A 168 -19.92 -3.16 -31.28
C GLN A 168 -21.19 -4.00 -31.53
N GLN A 169 -22.38 -3.51 -31.14
CA GLN A 169 -23.63 -4.24 -31.36
C GLN A 169 -24.04 -4.32 -32.84
N LYS A 170 -23.63 -3.36 -33.69
CA LYS A 170 -23.88 -3.42 -35.14
C LYS A 170 -23.01 -4.47 -35.83
N THR A 171 -21.76 -4.62 -35.38
CA THR A 171 -20.79 -5.56 -35.98
C THR A 171 -21.08 -7.01 -35.62
N ILE A 172 -21.56 -7.29 -34.40
CA ILE A 172 -21.89 -8.67 -33.99
C ILE A 172 -23.15 -9.18 -34.72
N ARG A 173 -24.16 -8.32 -34.92
CA ARG A 173 -25.38 -8.68 -35.66
C ARG A 173 -25.11 -8.94 -37.15
N SER A 174 -24.17 -8.22 -37.77
CA SER A 174 -23.80 -8.48 -39.18
C SER A 174 -23.03 -9.78 -39.35
N ILE A 175 -22.14 -10.14 -38.39
CA ILE A 175 -21.39 -11.41 -38.42
C ILE A 175 -22.33 -12.61 -38.26
N GLN A 176 -23.28 -12.57 -37.32
CA GLN A 176 -24.24 -13.66 -37.13
C GLN A 176 -25.15 -13.87 -38.35
N LYS A 177 -25.53 -12.80 -39.05
CA LYS A 177 -26.34 -12.88 -40.28
C LYS A 177 -25.56 -13.46 -41.45
N HIS A 178 -24.25 -13.26 -41.50
CA HIS A 178 -23.39 -13.76 -42.58
C HIS A 178 -23.07 -15.26 -42.41
N PHE A 179 -22.90 -15.75 -41.17
CA PHE A 179 -22.51 -17.15 -40.92
C PHE A 179 -23.69 -18.12 -40.75
N PHE A 180 -24.83 -17.69 -40.20
CA PHE A 180 -25.96 -18.58 -39.90
C PHE A 180 -27.15 -18.44 -40.88
N GLY A 181 -27.00 -17.62 -41.92
CA GLY A 181 -28.03 -17.34 -42.90
C GLY A 181 -28.03 -18.30 -44.09
N LYS A 182 -28.20 -19.62 -43.88
CA LYS A 182 -28.77 -20.57 -44.85
C LYS A 182 -28.77 -22.01 -44.32
N THR A 183 -29.92 -22.46 -43.85
CA THR A 183 -30.38 -23.85 -44.02
C THR A 183 -31.90 -23.89 -43.89
N LYS A 184 -32.60 -23.84 -45.03
CA LYS A 184 -33.94 -24.42 -45.20
C LYS A 184 -34.10 -24.90 -46.64
N SER A 185 -34.00 -26.22 -46.81
CA SER A 185 -34.74 -27.09 -47.73
C SER A 185 -34.18 -28.50 -47.48
N TRP A 186 -34.95 -29.57 -47.31
CA TRP A 186 -36.26 -29.94 -47.82
C TRP A 186 -37.15 -30.56 -46.73
#